data_AF-D6Z4J0-F1
#
_entry.id   AF-D6Z4J0-F1
#
_cell.length_a   1.000
_cell.length_b   1.000
_cell.length_c   1.000
_cell.angle_alpha   90.00
_cell.angle_beta   90.00
_cell.angle_gamma   90.00
#
_symmetry.space_group_name_H-M   'P 1'
#
loop_
_entity.id
_entity.type
_entity.pdbx_description
1 polymer ?
#
loop_
_entity_poly.entity_id
_entity_poly.type
_entity_poly.pdbx_seq_one_letter_code
_entity_poly.pdbx_strand_id
1 'polypeptide(L)'
;MVTGFVVNSPAPIYNGARVIQNLFDCRKINKAVRQGTPLVLIYQYGRVASTSVYASVLAANLDMPVYHVHTLSSARAVEWIDRARRNGRRIDRNFVLGKLLGEVISKIGDGSYPKPWKIISIFREPISVFVSLHFLNPKGQFVEVLEKYCEGNKSPVIDYFQTLFDRDDPSGWLLSNWYDEVFGEETGVNVYDHRFDVDQGYQIIKDDRFEILLLRFEDLSNGFKQGAAQLFGLGEDRFNLIHSHLHKNDKYHEIHEYVKNNLKLSRETCNKIYSTKFIKHFYSDDLIDRLTAKWSTNS
;
A
#
# COMPACT_ATOMS: atom_id res chain seq x y z
N MET A 1 -7.46 -21.72 -4.47
CA MET A 1 -6.25 -21.08 -5.02
C MET A 1 -6.50 -20.90 -6.51
N VAL A 2 -6.39 -19.69 -7.05
CA VAL A 2 -6.57 -19.46 -8.49
C VAL A 2 -5.31 -20.00 -9.17
N THR A 3 -5.45 -20.99 -10.05
CA THR A 3 -4.30 -21.63 -10.71
C THR A 3 -3.55 -20.63 -11.59
N GLY A 4 -2.24 -20.85 -11.82
CA GLY A 4 -1.44 -19.98 -12.71
C GLY A 4 -2.07 -19.78 -14.09
N PHE A 5 -2.81 -20.79 -14.58
CA PHE A 5 -3.61 -20.72 -15.80
C PHE A 5 -4.67 -19.60 -15.78
N VAL A 6 -5.37 -19.43 -14.66
CA VAL A 6 -6.40 -18.39 -14.56
C VAL A 6 -5.77 -17.01 -14.44
N VAL A 7 -4.64 -16.87 -13.74
CA VAL A 7 -3.91 -15.60 -13.60
C VAL A 7 -3.50 -15.02 -14.97
N ASN A 8 -3.17 -15.89 -15.92
CA ASN A 8 -2.76 -15.48 -17.27
C ASN A 8 -3.92 -15.44 -18.29
N SER A 9 -5.14 -15.76 -17.88
CA SER A 9 -6.30 -15.87 -18.79
C SER A 9 -6.93 -14.52 -19.18
N PRO A 10 -7.60 -14.41 -20.35
CA PRO A 10 -8.36 -13.22 -20.73
C PRO A 10 -9.38 -12.78 -19.66
N ALA A 11 -9.74 -11.49 -19.68
CA ALA A 11 -10.60 -10.89 -18.65
C ALA A 11 -11.91 -11.67 -18.37
N PRO A 12 -12.65 -12.21 -19.36
CA PRO A 12 -13.86 -12.99 -19.08
C PRO A 12 -13.61 -14.26 -18.26
N ILE A 13 -12.58 -15.04 -18.61
CA ILE A 13 -12.22 -16.29 -17.92
C ILE A 13 -11.71 -15.98 -16.51
N TYR A 14 -10.83 -14.98 -16.40
CA TYR A 14 -10.32 -14.50 -15.12
C TYR A 14 -11.46 -14.07 -14.19
N ASN A 15 -12.36 -13.21 -14.69
CA ASN A 15 -13.48 -12.70 -13.90
C ASN A 15 -14.44 -13.82 -13.49
N GLY A 16 -14.75 -14.78 -14.37
CA GLY A 16 -15.60 -15.94 -14.06
C GLY A 16 -15.02 -16.81 -12.94
N ALA A 17 -13.74 -17.17 -13.03
CA ALA A 17 -13.06 -17.93 -11.98
C ALA A 17 -13.00 -17.15 -10.65
N ARG A 18 -12.86 -15.81 -10.71
CA ARG A 18 -12.89 -14.95 -9.51
C ARG A 18 -14.26 -14.92 -8.84
N VAL A 19 -15.38 -15.04 -9.56
CA VAL A 19 -16.72 -15.13 -8.94
C VAL A 19 -16.78 -16.28 -7.94
N ILE A 20 -16.29 -17.46 -8.32
CA ILE A 20 -16.27 -18.63 -7.43
C ILE A 20 -15.40 -18.36 -6.20
N GLN A 21 -14.20 -17.82 -6.39
CA GLN A 21 -13.33 -17.47 -5.26
C GLN A 21 -13.97 -16.44 -4.32
N ASN A 22 -14.65 -15.42 -4.87
CA ASN A 22 -15.31 -14.39 -4.09
C ASN A 22 -16.47 -14.97 -3.25
N LEU A 23 -17.17 -15.99 -3.75
CA LEU A 23 -18.18 -16.71 -2.96
C LEU A 23 -17.56 -17.45 -1.77
N PHE A 24 -16.39 -18.08 -1.95
CA PHE A 24 -15.64 -18.70 -0.85
C PHE A 24 -15.15 -17.66 0.16
N ASP A 25 -14.60 -16.54 -0.30
CA ASP A 25 -14.16 -15.44 0.56
C ASP A 25 -15.33 -14.88 1.37
N CYS A 26 -16.48 -14.65 0.73
CA CYS A 26 -17.72 -14.22 1.39
C CYS A 26 -18.16 -15.18 2.49
N ARG A 27 -18.18 -16.49 2.22
CA ARG A 27 -18.53 -17.50 3.24
C ARG A 27 -17.51 -17.51 4.39
N LYS A 28 -16.21 -17.42 4.09
CA LYS A 28 -15.15 -17.45 5.09
C LYS A 28 -15.19 -16.23 6.00
N ILE A 29 -15.35 -15.04 5.43
CA ILE A 29 -15.46 -13.77 6.17
C ILE A 29 -16.70 -13.83 7.08
N ASN A 30 -17.87 -14.11 6.53
CA ASN A 30 -19.11 -14.17 7.32
C ASN A 30 -19.06 -15.24 8.42
N LYS A 31 -18.42 -16.39 8.17
CA LYS A 31 -18.25 -17.44 9.19
C LYS A 31 -17.35 -16.94 10.33
N ALA A 32 -16.17 -16.40 10.01
CA ALA A 32 -15.26 -15.87 11.02
C ALA A 32 -15.93 -14.77 11.85
N VAL A 33 -16.66 -13.88 11.19
CA VAL A 33 -17.42 -12.80 11.83
C VAL A 33 -18.45 -13.33 12.81
N ARG A 34 -19.29 -14.28 12.37
CA ARG A 34 -20.31 -14.91 13.23
C ARG A 34 -19.71 -15.66 14.42
N GLN A 35 -18.48 -16.17 14.28
CA GLN A 35 -17.77 -16.91 15.33
C GLN A 35 -16.96 -15.99 16.26
N GLY A 36 -16.94 -14.67 16.02
CA GLY A 36 -16.10 -13.74 16.78
C GLY A 36 -14.60 -13.92 16.53
N THR A 37 -14.21 -14.59 15.44
CA THR A 37 -12.80 -14.73 15.05
C THR A 37 -12.33 -13.42 14.40
N PRO A 38 -11.27 -12.78 14.93
CA PRO A 38 -10.73 -11.57 14.32
C PRO A 38 -10.10 -11.86 12.96
N LEU A 39 -10.14 -10.87 12.07
CA LEU A 39 -9.51 -10.95 10.75
C LEU A 39 -8.17 -10.20 10.77
N VAL A 40 -7.27 -10.56 9.86
CA VAL A 40 -6.03 -9.81 9.59
C VAL A 40 -6.15 -9.11 8.24
N LEU A 41 -5.94 -7.80 8.22
CA LEU A 41 -6.02 -6.96 7.04
C LEU A 41 -4.65 -6.36 6.73
N ILE A 42 -4.12 -6.60 5.54
CA ILE A 42 -3.04 -5.80 4.97
C ILE A 42 -3.70 -4.65 4.23
N TYR A 43 -3.61 -3.44 4.77
CA TYR A 43 -4.39 -2.29 4.31
C TYR A 43 -3.53 -1.03 4.19
N GLN A 44 -3.28 -0.63 2.94
CA GLN A 44 -2.41 0.49 2.58
C GLN A 44 -2.72 1.02 1.17
N TYR A 45 -2.18 2.19 0.81
CA TYR A 45 -2.03 2.65 -0.58
C TYR A 45 -0.95 1.85 -1.31
N GLY A 46 -0.90 1.87 -2.65
CA GLY A 46 0.01 1.02 -3.43
C GLY A 46 1.51 1.35 -3.30
N ARG A 47 2.37 0.40 -3.73
CA ARG A 47 3.85 0.55 -3.90
C ARG A 47 4.69 0.62 -2.61
N VAL A 48 4.20 0.05 -1.52
CA VAL A 48 4.94 -0.07 -0.24
C VAL A 48 5.22 -1.54 0.17
N ALA A 49 5.44 -2.42 -0.80
CA ALA A 49 5.73 -3.86 -0.61
C ALA A 49 4.68 -4.67 0.17
N SER A 50 3.40 -4.28 0.13
CA SER A 50 2.32 -5.04 0.77
C SER A 50 2.18 -6.50 0.31
N THR A 51 2.59 -6.82 -0.92
CA THR A 51 2.54 -8.21 -1.40
C THR A 51 3.53 -9.10 -0.65
N SER A 52 4.71 -8.57 -0.33
CA SER A 52 5.74 -9.26 0.47
C SER A 52 5.26 -9.47 1.90
N VAL A 53 4.71 -8.42 2.53
CA VAL A 53 4.13 -8.53 3.88
C VAL A 53 2.95 -9.51 3.91
N TYR A 54 2.03 -9.45 2.93
CA TYR A 54 0.93 -10.40 2.83
C TYR A 54 1.40 -11.84 2.72
N ALA A 55 2.40 -12.12 1.87
CA ALA A 55 2.98 -13.45 1.75
C ALA A 55 3.63 -13.91 3.06
N SER A 56 4.31 -13.00 3.76
CA SER A 56 4.98 -13.28 5.05
C SER A 56 3.97 -13.62 6.15
N VAL A 57 2.86 -12.87 6.23
CA VAL A 57 1.79 -13.13 7.21
C VAL A 57 1.05 -14.44 6.91
N LEU A 58 0.87 -14.78 5.63
CA LEU A 58 0.34 -16.10 5.26
C LEU A 58 1.29 -17.23 5.66
N ALA A 59 2.60 -17.07 5.44
CA ALA A 59 3.61 -18.04 5.82
C ALA A 59 3.71 -18.22 7.34
N ALA A 60 3.37 -17.18 8.11
CA ALA A 60 3.25 -17.29 9.56
C ALA A 60 2.13 -18.25 10.01
N ASN A 61 1.24 -18.73 9.13
CA ASN A 61 0.21 -19.74 9.40
C ASN A 61 -0.61 -19.44 10.67
N LEU A 62 -1.22 -18.25 10.68
CA LEU A 62 -2.08 -17.79 11.76
C LEU A 62 -3.45 -18.50 11.71
N ASP A 63 -4.08 -18.70 12.86
CA ASP A 63 -5.46 -19.20 12.96
C ASP A 63 -6.53 -18.16 12.56
N MET A 64 -6.08 -17.02 12.02
CA MET A 64 -6.93 -15.92 11.58
C MET A 64 -6.93 -15.82 10.05
N PRO A 65 -8.09 -15.57 9.41
CA PRO A 65 -8.13 -15.28 7.98
C PRO A 65 -7.39 -13.98 7.65
N VAL A 66 -6.55 -14.01 6.61
CA VAL A 66 -5.75 -12.86 6.17
C VAL A 66 -6.26 -12.35 4.82
N TYR A 67 -6.44 -11.04 4.69
CA TYR A 67 -6.89 -10.37 3.48
C TYR A 67 -5.99 -9.17 3.14
N HIS A 68 -5.82 -8.90 1.85
CA HIS A 68 -5.07 -7.74 1.34
C HIS A 68 -6.01 -6.86 0.52
N VAL A 69 -6.16 -5.60 0.95
CA VAL A 69 -7.11 -4.63 0.41
C VAL A 69 -6.49 -3.22 0.30
N HIS A 70 -7.09 -2.39 -0.55
CA HIS A 70 -6.70 -0.98 -0.73
C HIS A 70 -7.80 0.01 -0.34
N THR A 71 -8.96 -0.51 0.02
CA THR A 71 -10.11 0.23 0.55
C THR A 71 -10.97 -0.72 1.37
N LEU A 72 -11.59 -0.19 2.41
CA LEU A 72 -12.69 -0.76 3.18
C LEU A 72 -13.99 0.02 2.91
N SER A 73 -14.00 0.99 2.00
CA SER A 73 -15.23 1.65 1.54
C SER A 73 -15.92 0.82 0.47
N SER A 74 -17.15 0.38 0.77
CA SER A 74 -17.99 -0.33 -0.20
C SER A 74 -18.27 0.52 -1.45
N ALA A 75 -18.50 1.83 -1.27
CA ALA A 75 -18.75 2.75 -2.37
C ALA A 75 -17.53 2.87 -3.30
N ARG A 76 -16.33 3.17 -2.75
CA ARG A 76 -15.09 3.28 -3.55
C ARG A 76 -14.78 1.96 -4.27
N ALA A 77 -14.99 0.83 -3.61
CA ALA A 77 -14.80 -0.49 -4.20
C ALA A 77 -15.75 -0.75 -5.38
N VAL A 78 -17.04 -0.37 -5.26
CA VAL A 78 -18.03 -0.50 -6.34
C VAL A 78 -17.62 0.35 -7.54
N GLU A 79 -17.20 1.60 -7.33
CA GLU A 79 -16.74 2.47 -8.41
C GLU A 79 -15.55 1.88 -9.17
N TRP A 80 -14.59 1.28 -8.45
CA TRP A 80 -13.44 0.62 -9.08
C TRP A 80 -13.83 -0.62 -9.87
N ILE A 81 -14.76 -1.43 -9.35
CA ILE A 81 -15.31 -2.59 -10.05
C ILE A 81 -16.02 -2.15 -11.35
N ASP A 82 -16.86 -1.13 -11.28
CA ASP A 82 -17.63 -0.66 -12.44
C ASP A 82 -16.75 0.03 -13.47
N ARG A 83 -15.70 0.75 -13.03
CA ARG A 83 -14.67 1.28 -13.92
C ARG A 83 -13.89 0.16 -14.61
N ALA A 84 -13.54 -0.92 -13.90
CA ALA A 84 -12.86 -2.07 -14.51
C ALA A 84 -13.75 -2.73 -15.57
N ARG A 85 -15.03 -2.95 -15.26
CA ARG A 85 -16.03 -3.52 -16.20
C ARG A 85 -16.19 -2.68 -17.46
N ARG A 86 -16.42 -1.37 -17.32
CA ARG A 86 -16.60 -0.46 -18.47
C ARG A 86 -15.40 -0.45 -19.41
N ASN A 87 -14.20 -0.63 -18.87
CA ASN A 87 -12.97 -0.63 -19.65
C ASN A 87 -12.55 -2.04 -20.12
N GLY A 88 -13.39 -3.07 -19.93
CA GLY A 88 -13.06 -4.46 -20.30
C GLY A 88 -11.86 -5.04 -19.53
N ARG A 89 -11.51 -4.46 -18.37
CA ARG A 89 -10.35 -4.86 -17.56
C ARG A 89 -10.70 -6.00 -16.61
N ARG A 90 -9.66 -6.70 -16.17
CA ARG A 90 -9.76 -7.68 -15.07
C ARG A 90 -10.22 -6.96 -13.79
N ILE A 91 -11.09 -7.61 -13.02
CA ILE A 91 -11.55 -7.09 -11.72
C ILE A 91 -10.62 -7.65 -10.64
N ASP A 92 -9.84 -6.78 -10.02
CA ASP A 92 -8.92 -7.20 -8.97
C ASP A 92 -9.68 -7.73 -7.75
N ARG A 93 -9.21 -8.85 -7.19
CA ARG A 93 -9.82 -9.48 -6.00
C ARG A 93 -9.89 -8.50 -4.84
N ASN A 94 -8.90 -7.62 -4.74
CA ASN A 94 -8.75 -6.61 -3.69
C ASN A 94 -9.96 -5.65 -3.69
N PHE A 95 -10.55 -5.36 -4.86
CA PHE A 95 -11.73 -4.50 -4.96
C PHE A 95 -12.96 -5.21 -4.42
N VAL A 96 -13.16 -6.48 -4.77
CA VAL A 96 -14.29 -7.26 -4.28
C VAL A 96 -14.20 -7.51 -2.78
N LEU A 97 -13.00 -7.81 -2.28
CA LEU A 97 -12.75 -7.93 -0.84
C LEU A 97 -12.99 -6.63 -0.11
N GLY A 98 -12.53 -5.49 -0.64
CA GLY A 98 -12.76 -4.18 -0.04
C GLY A 98 -14.25 -3.88 0.09
N LYS A 99 -15.03 -4.17 -0.97
CA LYS A 99 -16.49 -4.06 -0.93
C LYS A 99 -17.11 -4.90 0.19
N LEU A 100 -16.78 -6.18 0.23
CA LEU A 100 -17.34 -7.14 1.18
C LEU A 100 -16.96 -6.81 2.62
N LEU A 101 -15.68 -6.52 2.88
CA LEU A 101 -15.20 -6.19 4.22
C LEU A 101 -15.80 -4.87 4.70
N GLY A 102 -15.92 -3.88 3.81
CA GLY A 102 -16.62 -2.64 4.11
C GLY A 102 -18.07 -2.85 4.52
N GLU A 103 -18.83 -3.63 3.74
CA GLU A 103 -20.21 -3.98 4.10
C GLU A 103 -20.32 -4.70 5.44
N VAL A 104 -19.36 -5.57 5.76
CA VAL A 104 -19.31 -6.28 7.05
C VAL A 104 -19.05 -5.28 8.18
N ILE A 105 -18.03 -4.44 8.06
CA ILE A 105 -17.68 -3.40 9.06
C ILE A 105 -18.88 -2.48 9.30
N SER A 106 -19.53 -1.98 8.25
CA SER A 106 -20.70 -1.10 8.38
C SER A 106 -21.90 -1.76 9.06
N LYS A 107 -22.11 -3.07 8.86
CA LYS A 107 -23.21 -3.82 9.50
C LYS A 107 -22.96 -4.11 10.97
N ILE A 108 -21.70 -4.23 11.37
CA ILE A 108 -21.32 -4.40 12.77
C ILE A 108 -21.55 -3.09 13.56
N GLY A 109 -21.40 -1.95 12.89
CA GLY A 109 -21.61 -0.63 13.49
C GLY A 109 -20.64 -0.34 14.64
N ASP A 110 -21.12 0.34 15.68
CA ASP A 110 -20.36 0.63 16.91
C ASP A 110 -20.38 -0.54 17.91
N GLY A 111 -20.95 -1.68 17.52
CA GLY A 111 -20.94 -2.88 18.35
C GLY A 111 -19.51 -3.39 18.56
N SER A 112 -19.15 -3.68 19.81
CA SER A 112 -17.84 -4.25 20.14
C SER A 112 -17.69 -5.63 19.51
N TYR A 113 -16.60 -5.85 18.78
CA TYR A 113 -16.20 -7.20 18.40
C TYR A 113 -15.68 -7.95 19.62
N PRO A 114 -15.88 -9.28 19.75
CA PRO A 114 -15.31 -10.04 20.86
C PRO A 114 -13.78 -9.89 20.96
N LYS A 115 -13.12 -9.65 19.82
CA LYS A 115 -11.69 -9.36 19.71
C LYS A 115 -11.44 -8.37 18.56
N PRO A 116 -10.56 -7.38 18.75
CA PRO A 116 -10.23 -6.41 17.70
C PRO A 116 -9.62 -7.12 16.49
N TRP A 117 -9.98 -6.66 15.29
CA TRP A 117 -9.34 -7.11 14.07
C TRP A 117 -7.92 -6.56 14.00
N LYS A 118 -7.03 -7.26 13.30
CA LYS A 118 -5.64 -6.84 13.15
C LYS A 118 -5.47 -6.14 11.80
N ILE A 119 -4.88 -4.96 11.80
CA ILE A 119 -4.51 -4.24 10.57
C ILE A 119 -2.99 -4.12 10.54
N ILE A 120 -2.39 -4.39 9.38
CA ILE A 120 -1.00 -4.08 9.09
C ILE A 120 -1.02 -3.08 7.94
N SER A 121 -0.57 -1.86 8.23
CA SER A 121 -0.47 -0.77 7.26
C SER A 121 0.99 -0.38 7.09
N ILE A 122 1.41 -0.22 5.83
CA ILE A 122 2.78 0.14 5.51
C ILE A 122 2.73 1.51 4.84
N PHE A 123 3.72 2.33 5.12
CA PHE A 123 3.90 3.62 4.47
C PHE A 123 5.35 3.81 4.05
N ARG A 124 5.59 4.70 3.09
CA ARG A 124 6.90 4.93 2.50
C ARG A 124 7.06 6.39 2.10
N GLU A 125 8.31 6.84 2.00
CA GLU A 125 8.59 8.22 1.60
C GLU A 125 7.97 8.54 0.22
N PRO A 126 7.31 9.71 0.05
CA PRO A 126 6.45 9.98 -1.10
C PRO A 126 7.15 9.95 -2.46
N ILE A 127 8.41 10.38 -2.57
CA ILE A 127 9.09 10.49 -3.88
C ILE A 127 9.22 9.11 -4.52
N SER A 128 9.73 8.12 -3.78
CA SER A 128 9.82 6.73 -4.24
C SER A 128 8.46 6.17 -4.67
N VAL A 129 7.41 6.41 -3.88
CA VAL A 129 6.08 5.88 -4.17
C VAL A 129 5.53 6.52 -5.44
N PHE A 130 5.65 7.83 -5.55
CA PHE A 130 5.16 8.62 -6.67
C PHE A 130 5.83 8.22 -7.99
N VAL A 131 7.17 8.14 -8.02
CA VAL A 131 7.92 7.62 -9.18
C VAL A 131 7.45 6.21 -9.51
N SER A 132 7.32 5.35 -8.49
CA SER A 132 6.98 3.96 -8.73
C SER A 132 5.56 3.74 -9.24
N LEU A 133 4.60 4.63 -8.91
CA LEU A 133 3.23 4.59 -9.43
C LEU A 133 3.17 4.96 -10.92
N HIS A 134 3.99 5.91 -11.37
CA HIS A 134 4.08 6.29 -12.78
C HIS A 134 4.51 5.12 -13.66
N PHE A 135 5.48 4.32 -13.21
CA PHE A 135 5.93 3.12 -13.92
C PHE A 135 4.97 1.93 -13.80
N LEU A 136 4.15 1.85 -12.74
CA LEU A 136 3.14 0.81 -12.60
C LEU A 136 2.00 0.99 -13.63
N ASN A 137 1.60 2.24 -13.87
CA ASN A 137 0.48 2.53 -14.76
C ASN A 137 0.76 3.79 -15.60
N PRO A 138 1.69 3.71 -16.58
CA PRO A 138 2.03 4.85 -17.43
C PRO A 138 0.80 5.39 -18.16
N LYS A 139 0.60 6.70 -18.10
CA LYS A 139 -0.54 7.40 -18.70
C LYS A 139 -0.15 8.79 -19.18
N GLY A 140 -0.96 9.33 -20.10
CA GLY A 140 -0.84 10.70 -20.59
C GLY A 140 0.56 11.02 -21.09
N GLN A 141 1.05 12.21 -20.75
CA GLN A 141 2.37 12.69 -21.16
C GLN A 141 3.51 11.73 -20.81
N PHE A 142 3.40 10.96 -19.72
CA PHE A 142 4.46 10.01 -19.37
C PHE A 142 4.63 8.90 -20.41
N VAL A 143 3.55 8.48 -21.08
CA VAL A 143 3.65 7.51 -22.19
C VAL A 143 4.46 8.10 -23.34
N GLU A 144 4.20 9.35 -23.72
CA GLU A 144 4.93 10.02 -24.79
C GLU A 144 6.42 10.19 -24.44
N VAL A 145 6.73 10.48 -23.17
CA VAL A 145 8.11 10.52 -22.67
C VAL A 145 8.75 9.14 -22.75
N LEU A 146 8.01 8.09 -22.40
CA LEU A 146 8.46 6.71 -22.51
C LEU A 146 8.61 6.22 -23.97
N GLU A 147 7.97 6.86 -24.94
CA GLU A 147 8.18 6.55 -26.37
C GLU A 147 9.37 7.30 -26.96
N LYS A 148 9.74 8.44 -26.38
CA LYS A 148 10.84 9.30 -26.85
C LYS A 148 12.19 8.97 -26.22
N TYR A 149 12.24 8.29 -25.06
CA TYR A 149 13.52 7.88 -24.49
C TYR A 149 14.15 6.77 -25.33
N CYS A 150 15.46 6.79 -25.43
CA CYS A 150 16.24 5.69 -25.97
C CYS A 150 17.36 5.36 -24.98
N GLU A 151 17.96 4.16 -25.08
CA GLU A 151 19.02 3.74 -24.15
C GLU A 151 20.17 4.75 -24.07
N GLY A 152 20.49 5.44 -25.17
CA GLY A 152 21.52 6.47 -25.25
C GLY A 152 21.11 7.85 -24.72
N ASN A 153 19.83 8.11 -24.46
CA ASN A 153 19.37 9.38 -23.88
C ASN A 153 18.17 9.17 -22.95
N LYS A 154 18.46 9.10 -21.64
CA LYS A 154 17.48 8.93 -20.57
C LYS A 154 17.04 10.25 -19.93
N SER A 155 17.64 11.39 -20.33
CA SER A 155 17.36 12.72 -19.77
C SER A 155 15.88 13.13 -19.85
N PRO A 156 15.12 12.86 -20.95
CA PRO A 156 13.71 13.25 -21.01
C PRO A 156 12.85 12.69 -19.87
N VAL A 157 13.19 11.51 -19.36
CA VAL A 157 12.47 10.88 -18.24
C VAL A 157 12.81 11.57 -16.91
N ILE A 158 14.06 12.00 -16.73
CA ILE A 158 14.49 12.78 -15.56
C ILE A 158 13.83 14.16 -15.58
N ASP A 159 13.91 14.86 -16.71
CA ASP A 159 13.33 16.19 -16.91
C ASP A 159 11.81 16.19 -16.66
N TYR A 160 11.14 15.11 -17.08
CA TYR A 160 9.72 14.90 -16.80
C TYR A 160 9.44 14.88 -15.29
N PHE A 161 10.17 14.07 -14.52
CA PHE A 161 9.95 13.99 -13.08
C PHE A 161 10.34 15.28 -12.37
N GLN A 162 11.46 15.92 -12.73
CA GLN A 162 11.86 17.21 -12.18
C GLN A 162 10.76 18.26 -12.38
N THR A 163 10.30 18.41 -13.64
CA THR A 163 9.22 19.35 -13.98
C THR A 163 7.93 19.03 -13.25
N LEU A 164 7.60 17.74 -13.12
CA LEU A 164 6.40 17.28 -12.43
C LEU A 164 6.44 17.64 -10.95
N PHE A 165 7.55 17.32 -10.26
CA PHE A 165 7.70 17.62 -8.83
C PHE A 165 7.80 19.13 -8.54
N ASP A 166 8.41 19.92 -9.43
CA ASP A 166 8.54 21.37 -9.23
C ASP A 166 7.21 22.11 -9.38
N ARG A 167 6.28 21.56 -10.15
CA ARG A 167 4.96 22.17 -10.41
C ARG A 167 3.86 21.71 -9.47
N ASP A 168 4.00 20.51 -8.92
CA ASP A 168 2.95 19.87 -8.15
C ASP A 168 3.05 20.22 -6.65
N ASP A 169 1.91 20.26 -5.97
CA ASP A 169 1.86 20.56 -4.54
C ASP A 169 1.71 19.26 -3.73
N PRO A 170 2.73 18.85 -2.95
CA PRO A 170 2.68 17.61 -2.19
C PRO A 170 1.62 17.59 -1.08
N SER A 171 1.08 18.75 -0.70
CA SER A 171 -0.02 18.83 0.29
C SER A 171 -1.35 18.33 -0.30
N GLY A 172 -1.52 18.37 -1.63
CA GLY A 172 -2.68 17.82 -2.33
C GLY A 172 -2.53 16.35 -2.72
N TRP A 173 -1.39 15.71 -2.45
CA TRP A 173 -1.19 14.32 -2.83
C TRP A 173 -1.98 13.40 -1.93
N LEU A 174 -2.79 12.52 -2.54
CA LEU A 174 -3.44 11.43 -1.82
C LEU A 174 -2.43 10.58 -1.04
N LEU A 175 -1.16 10.49 -1.46
CA LEU A 175 -0.11 9.80 -0.70
C LEU A 175 0.19 10.47 0.65
N SER A 176 0.21 11.80 0.68
CA SER A 176 0.42 12.59 1.89
C SER A 176 -0.81 12.56 2.78
N ASN A 177 -2.01 12.50 2.17
CA ASN A 177 -3.27 12.60 2.90
C ASN A 177 -3.99 11.24 3.07
N TRP A 178 -3.35 10.12 2.72
CA TRP A 178 -4.04 8.82 2.69
C TRP A 178 -4.53 8.42 4.08
N TYR A 179 -3.76 8.72 5.12
CA TYR A 179 -4.09 8.29 6.47
C TYR A 179 -5.26 9.06 7.09
N ASP A 180 -5.49 10.30 6.65
CA ASP A 180 -6.60 11.15 7.06
C ASP A 180 -7.80 10.98 6.13
N GLU A 181 -7.63 11.14 4.82
CA GLU A 181 -8.73 11.12 3.84
C GLU A 181 -9.25 9.71 3.50
N VAL A 182 -8.49 8.66 3.79
CA VAL A 182 -8.89 7.28 3.45
C VAL A 182 -8.87 6.39 4.68
N PHE A 183 -7.71 6.21 5.32
CA PHE A 183 -7.59 5.29 6.44
C PHE A 183 -8.47 5.74 7.62
N GLY A 184 -8.38 7.02 8.01
CA GLY A 184 -9.17 7.60 9.08
C GLY A 184 -10.67 7.53 8.79
N GLU A 185 -11.10 7.91 7.60
CA GLU A 185 -12.52 7.81 7.19
C GLU A 185 -13.05 6.37 7.22
N GLU A 186 -12.26 5.41 6.74
CA GLU A 186 -12.73 4.02 6.57
C GLU A 186 -12.59 3.17 7.84
N THR A 187 -11.70 3.53 8.76
CA THR A 187 -11.46 2.80 10.02
C THR A 187 -11.97 3.53 11.25
N GLY A 188 -12.24 4.84 11.16
CA GLY A 188 -12.51 5.71 12.29
C GLY A 188 -11.30 5.99 13.18
N VAL A 189 -10.10 5.50 12.84
CA VAL A 189 -8.89 5.68 13.65
C VAL A 189 -8.01 6.75 13.02
N ASN A 190 -7.82 7.85 13.75
CA ASN A 190 -6.88 8.90 13.37
C ASN A 190 -5.47 8.53 13.86
N VAL A 191 -4.62 8.04 12.94
CA VAL A 191 -3.25 7.62 13.27
C VAL A 191 -2.40 8.74 13.86
N TYR A 192 -2.70 10.00 13.54
CA TYR A 192 -1.91 11.15 13.96
C TYR A 192 -2.08 11.50 15.44
N ASP A 193 -3.10 10.94 16.11
CA ASP A 193 -3.32 11.10 17.56
C ASP A 193 -2.40 10.19 18.39
N HIS A 194 -1.66 9.29 17.73
CA HIS A 194 -0.74 8.36 18.35
C HIS A 194 0.69 8.69 17.97
N ARG A 195 1.60 8.80 18.94
CA ARG A 195 3.02 9.01 18.65
C ARG A 195 3.58 7.81 17.89
N PHE A 196 4.28 8.06 16.78
CA PHE A 196 5.05 7.04 16.08
C PHE A 196 6.47 6.91 16.67
N ASP A 197 6.92 5.69 16.89
CA ASP A 197 8.31 5.41 17.31
C ASP A 197 9.21 5.45 16.06
N VAL A 198 9.78 6.63 15.81
CA VAL A 198 10.63 6.88 14.66
C VAL A 198 11.95 6.11 14.72
N ASP A 199 12.38 5.60 15.87
CA ASP A 199 13.62 4.85 16.02
C ASP A 199 13.39 3.36 15.73
N GLN A 200 12.27 2.80 16.21
CA GLN A 200 11.89 1.41 15.92
C GLN A 200 11.37 1.22 14.49
N GLY A 201 10.81 2.26 13.88
CA GLY A 201 10.26 2.19 12.53
C GLY A 201 8.91 1.45 12.44
N TYR A 202 8.28 1.18 13.58
CA TYR A 202 6.92 0.67 13.66
C TYR A 202 6.17 1.20 14.89
N GLN A 203 4.84 1.09 14.88
CA GLN A 203 4.00 1.39 16.03
C GLN A 203 2.74 0.53 16.04
N ILE A 204 2.24 0.16 17.21
CA ILE A 204 0.94 -0.52 17.37
C ILE A 204 -0.05 0.41 18.05
N ILE A 205 -1.12 0.74 17.33
CA ILE A 205 -2.29 1.45 17.85
C ILE A 205 -3.30 0.42 18.31
N LYS A 206 -3.85 0.60 19.52
CA LYS A 206 -4.93 -0.22 20.05
C LYS A 206 -6.19 0.62 20.12
N ASP A 207 -7.20 0.18 19.39
CA ASP A 207 -8.55 0.72 19.31
C ASP A 207 -9.55 -0.38 19.69
N ASP A 208 -10.80 -0.02 20.00
CA ASP A 208 -11.85 -0.97 20.37
C ASP A 208 -12.15 -1.97 19.25
N ARG A 209 -12.05 -1.54 17.98
CA ARG A 209 -12.34 -2.37 16.81
C ARG A 209 -11.09 -2.96 16.19
N PHE A 210 -9.96 -2.29 16.33
CA PHE A 210 -8.73 -2.63 15.62
C PHE A 210 -7.49 -2.60 16.50
N GLU A 211 -6.57 -3.53 16.26
CA GLU A 211 -5.16 -3.33 16.59
C GLU A 211 -4.39 -3.13 15.28
N ILE A 212 -3.78 -1.96 15.15
CA ILE A 212 -3.17 -1.49 13.91
C ILE A 212 -1.67 -1.42 14.10
N LEU A 213 -0.94 -2.27 13.37
CA LEU A 213 0.50 -2.16 13.19
C LEU A 213 0.80 -1.24 12.00
N LEU A 214 1.42 -0.10 12.29
CA LEU A 214 2.00 0.81 11.31
C LEU A 214 3.47 0.46 11.09
N LEU A 215 3.88 0.35 9.83
CA LEU A 215 5.24 -0.02 9.42
C LEU A 215 5.82 1.02 8.47
N ARG A 216 7.00 1.55 8.79
CA ARG A 216 7.77 2.35 7.85
C ARG A 216 8.52 1.44 6.88
N PHE A 217 8.40 1.70 5.60
CA PHE A 217 8.98 0.88 4.54
C PHE A 217 10.51 0.80 4.63
N GLU A 218 11.14 1.91 5.00
CA GLU A 218 12.59 2.05 5.12
C GLU A 218 13.18 1.07 6.16
N ASP A 219 12.38 0.66 7.15
CA ASP A 219 12.76 -0.26 8.24
C ASP A 219 12.02 -1.59 8.17
N LEU A 220 11.36 -1.88 7.03
CA LEU A 220 10.33 -2.90 6.92
C LEU A 220 10.75 -4.29 7.41
N SER A 221 11.99 -4.70 7.18
CA SER A 221 12.46 -6.03 7.60
C SER A 221 12.42 -6.20 9.12
N ASN A 222 13.01 -5.24 9.86
CA ASN A 222 13.07 -5.30 11.32
C ASN A 222 11.73 -4.93 11.94
N GLY A 223 11.10 -3.85 11.43
CA GLY A 223 9.80 -3.38 11.91
C GLY A 223 8.70 -4.43 11.71
N PHE A 224 8.68 -5.15 10.59
CA PHE A 224 7.72 -6.24 10.38
C PHE A 224 7.96 -7.39 11.35
N LYS A 225 9.22 -7.81 11.53
CA LYS A 225 9.56 -8.93 12.40
C LYS A 225 9.13 -8.68 13.85
N GLN A 226 9.52 -7.53 14.41
CA GLN A 226 9.23 -7.17 15.79
C GLN A 226 7.76 -6.76 15.97
N GLY A 227 7.26 -5.89 15.09
CA GLY A 227 5.89 -5.39 15.16
C GLY A 227 4.84 -6.48 14.96
N ALA A 228 5.04 -7.42 14.03
CA ALA A 228 4.10 -8.53 13.85
C ALA A 228 4.15 -9.51 15.04
N ALA A 229 5.35 -9.81 15.55
CA ALA A 229 5.50 -10.62 16.77
C ALA A 229 4.71 -10.03 17.94
N GLN A 230 4.84 -8.71 18.15
CA GLN A 230 4.13 -7.99 19.19
C GLN A 230 2.60 -7.94 18.93
N LEU A 231 2.17 -7.66 17.69
CA LEU A 231 0.74 -7.59 17.32
C LEU A 231 0.01 -8.92 17.53
N PHE A 232 0.69 -10.04 17.24
CA PHE A 232 0.10 -11.37 17.33
C PHE A 232 0.40 -12.11 18.63
N GLY A 233 1.31 -11.59 19.48
CA GLY A 233 1.73 -12.24 20.72
C GLY A 233 2.47 -13.56 20.46
N LEU A 234 3.32 -13.58 19.43
CA LEU A 234 4.03 -14.76 18.94
C LEU A 234 5.54 -14.47 18.84
N GLY A 235 6.37 -15.50 18.69
CA GLY A 235 7.81 -15.36 18.51
C GLY A 235 8.20 -14.66 17.20
N GLU A 236 9.26 -13.85 17.22
CA GLU A 236 9.77 -13.13 16.05
C GLU A 236 10.24 -14.05 14.91
N ASP A 237 10.65 -15.28 15.23
CA ASP A 237 11.07 -16.30 14.27
C ASP A 237 9.95 -16.69 13.30
N ARG A 238 8.68 -16.46 13.66
CA ARG A 238 7.52 -16.68 12.79
C ARG A 238 7.34 -15.59 11.73
N PHE A 239 7.99 -14.44 11.87
CA PHE A 239 7.75 -13.25 11.04
C PHE A 239 9.00 -12.82 10.28
N ASN A 240 9.39 -13.63 9.31
CA ASN A 240 10.44 -13.27 8.36
C ASN A 240 9.84 -12.67 7.09
N LEU A 241 10.39 -11.54 6.64
CA LEU A 241 9.91 -10.87 5.43
C LEU A 241 10.26 -11.71 4.18
N ILE A 242 9.24 -12.17 3.48
CA ILE A 242 9.36 -12.88 2.21
C ILE A 242 9.36 -11.87 1.07
N HIS A 243 10.47 -11.77 0.34
CA HIS A 243 10.58 -10.90 -0.82
C HIS A 243 9.80 -11.49 -2.01
N SER A 244 8.65 -10.90 -2.31
CA SER A 244 7.86 -11.26 -3.49
C SER A 244 8.22 -10.35 -4.67
N HIS A 245 8.81 -10.91 -5.74
CA HIS A 245 9.15 -10.17 -6.96
C HIS A 245 7.97 -9.98 -7.94
N LEU A 246 6.73 -10.05 -7.44
CA LEU A 246 5.52 -10.20 -8.28
C LEU A 246 5.19 -9.00 -9.19
N HIS A 247 5.80 -7.82 -8.96
CA HIS A 247 5.53 -6.59 -9.72
C HIS A 247 6.68 -6.14 -10.62
N LYS A 248 7.58 -7.05 -11.04
CA LYS A 248 8.53 -6.75 -12.12
C LYS A 248 7.76 -6.57 -13.43
N ASN A 249 7.45 -5.33 -13.77
CA ASN A 249 7.13 -4.99 -15.16
C ASN A 249 8.46 -4.91 -15.90
N ASP A 250 8.87 -6.04 -16.49
CA ASP A 250 10.18 -6.16 -17.14
C ASP A 250 10.41 -5.08 -18.21
N LYS A 251 9.32 -4.58 -18.83
CA LYS A 251 9.38 -3.57 -19.90
C LYS A 251 10.06 -2.26 -19.48
N TYR A 252 9.83 -1.79 -18.25
CA TYR A 252 10.34 -0.48 -17.80
C TYR A 252 11.28 -0.59 -16.61
N HIS A 253 11.75 -1.79 -16.28
CA HIS A 253 12.55 -2.01 -15.08
C HIS A 253 13.85 -1.20 -15.08
N GLU A 254 14.58 -1.23 -16.20
CA GLU A 254 15.87 -0.53 -16.32
C GLU A 254 15.71 0.99 -16.17
N ILE A 255 14.76 1.59 -16.89
CA ILE A 255 14.53 3.04 -16.83
C ILE A 255 13.98 3.47 -15.47
N HIS A 256 13.17 2.63 -14.80
CA HIS A 256 12.70 2.90 -13.45
C HIS A 256 13.86 2.90 -12.43
N GLU A 257 14.76 1.93 -12.50
CA GLU A 257 15.95 1.92 -11.64
C GLU A 257 16.90 3.08 -11.96
N TYR A 258 17.04 3.45 -13.24
CA TYR A 258 17.80 4.64 -13.63
C TYR A 258 17.23 5.91 -12.98
N VAL A 259 15.91 6.14 -13.06
CA VAL A 259 15.28 7.30 -12.41
C VAL A 259 15.51 7.28 -10.90
N LYS A 260 15.31 6.14 -10.24
CA LYS A 260 15.52 6.03 -8.78
C LYS A 260 16.94 6.39 -8.34
N ASN A 261 17.94 6.14 -9.18
CA ASN A 261 19.34 6.36 -8.84
C ASN A 261 19.85 7.75 -9.30
N ASN A 262 19.23 8.35 -10.31
CA ASN A 262 19.74 9.57 -10.96
C ASN A 262 18.82 10.79 -10.85
N LEU A 263 17.55 10.62 -10.44
CA LEU A 263 16.66 11.75 -10.24
C LEU A 263 17.17 12.62 -9.10
N LYS A 264 17.39 13.89 -9.40
CA LYS A 264 17.75 14.93 -8.44
C LYS A 264 16.77 16.09 -8.56
N LEU A 265 16.12 16.43 -7.45
CA LEU A 265 15.19 17.54 -7.33
C LEU A 265 15.89 18.75 -6.71
N SER A 266 15.26 19.92 -6.81
CA SER A 266 15.72 21.08 -6.06
C SER A 266 15.57 20.82 -4.55
N ARG A 267 16.41 21.46 -3.74
CA ARG A 267 16.30 21.37 -2.29
C ARG A 267 14.97 21.96 -1.79
N GLU A 268 14.47 22.99 -2.46
CA GLU A 268 13.16 23.59 -2.18
C GLU A 268 12.03 22.56 -2.38
N THR A 269 12.04 21.83 -3.49
CA THR A 269 11.06 20.79 -3.81
C THR A 269 11.10 19.65 -2.78
N CYS A 270 12.29 19.20 -2.38
CA CYS A 270 12.42 18.21 -1.30
C CYS A 270 11.87 18.73 0.03
N ASN A 271 12.20 19.97 0.39
CA ASN A 271 11.72 20.59 1.63
C ASN A 271 10.19 20.70 1.65
N LYS A 272 9.55 21.06 0.51
CA LYS A 272 8.08 21.07 0.40
C LYS A 272 7.51 19.70 0.70
N ILE A 273 8.01 18.64 0.06
CA ILE A 273 7.53 17.26 0.25
C ILE A 273 7.72 16.79 1.70
N TYR A 274 8.90 17.04 2.28
CA TYR A 274 9.26 16.59 3.63
C TYR A 274 8.77 17.50 4.76
N SER A 275 8.08 18.59 4.43
CA SER A 275 7.37 19.44 5.38
C SER A 275 5.92 19.02 5.62
N THR A 276 5.41 18.06 4.84
CA THR A 276 4.02 17.57 4.97
C THR A 276 3.75 16.97 6.35
N LYS A 277 2.48 17.06 6.80
CA LYS A 277 2.01 16.46 8.07
C LYS A 277 2.39 14.98 8.18
N PHE A 278 2.21 14.23 7.10
CA PHE A 278 2.59 12.83 7.01
C PHE A 278 4.06 12.59 7.32
N ILE A 279 4.97 13.30 6.64
CA ILE A 279 6.41 13.13 6.86
C ILE A 279 6.80 13.54 8.27
N LYS A 280 6.34 14.70 8.74
CA LYS A 280 6.68 15.23 10.06
C LYS A 280 6.19 14.38 11.22
N HIS A 281 5.16 13.55 11.00
CA HIS A 281 4.67 12.62 12.00
C HIS A 281 5.44 11.29 12.02
N PHE A 282 5.82 10.75 10.85
CA PHE A 282 6.35 9.39 10.74
C PHE A 282 7.87 9.28 10.56
N TYR A 283 8.57 10.38 10.31
CA TYR A 283 10.00 10.39 10.00
C TYR A 283 10.75 11.31 10.98
N SER A 284 11.90 10.84 11.47
CA SER A 284 12.81 11.68 12.25
C SER A 284 13.50 12.70 11.35
N ASP A 285 13.94 13.82 11.93
CA ASP A 285 14.69 14.84 11.18
C ASP A 285 15.97 14.26 10.55
N ASP A 286 16.69 13.38 11.25
CA ASP A 286 17.86 12.69 10.71
C ASP A 286 17.53 11.85 9.45
N LEU A 287 16.38 11.18 9.43
CA LEU A 287 15.96 10.40 8.26
C LEU A 287 15.50 11.33 7.13
N ILE A 288 14.82 12.43 7.45
CA ILE A 288 14.45 13.47 6.48
C ILE A 288 15.69 14.07 5.83
N ASP A 289 16.75 14.34 6.59
CA ASP A 289 18.01 14.87 6.06
C ASP A 289 18.70 13.87 5.12
N ARG A 290 18.74 12.59 5.49
CA ARG A 290 19.27 11.53 4.61
C ARG A 290 18.46 11.39 3.32
N LEU A 291 17.13 11.44 3.42
CA LEU A 291 16.25 11.39 2.26
C LEU A 291 16.40 12.63 1.37
N THR A 292 16.53 13.81 1.97
CA THR A 292 16.80 15.06 1.24
C THR A 292 18.12 14.96 0.50
N ALA A 293 19.20 14.56 1.17
CA ALA A 293 20.52 14.37 0.54
C ALA A 293 20.50 13.32 -0.59
N LYS A 294 19.69 12.27 -0.44
CA LYS A 294 19.48 11.27 -1.49
C LYS A 294 18.83 11.87 -2.73
N TRP A 295 17.79 12.69 -2.55
CA TRP A 295 16.95 13.16 -3.65
C TRP A 295 17.31 14.55 -4.18
N SER A 296 18.13 15.34 -3.48
CA SER A 296 18.56 16.66 -3.95
C SER A 296 19.98 16.64 -4.50
N THR A 297 20.30 17.62 -5.36
CA THR A 297 21.70 17.99 -5.59
C THR A 297 22.23 18.71 -4.35
N ASN A 298 23.50 18.50 -4.00
CA ASN A 298 24.21 19.45 -3.15
C ASN A 298 24.36 20.71 -4.00
N SER A 299 23.64 21.77 -3.63
CA SER A 299 23.88 23.11 -4.18
C SER A 299 25.22 23.61 -3.67
#